data_AF-A0A660HMF1-F1
#
_entry.id   AF-A0A660HMF1-F1
#
_cell.length_a   1.000
_cell.length_b   1.000
_cell.length_c   1.000
_cell.angle_alpha   90.00
_cell.angle_beta   90.00
_cell.angle_gamma   90.00
#
_symmetry.space_group_name_H-M   'P 1'
#
loop_
_entity.id
_entity.type
_entity.pdbx_description
1 polymer ?
#
loop_
_entity_poly.entity_id
_entity_poly.type
_entity_poly.pdbx_seq_one_letter_code
_entity_poly.pdbx_strand_id
1 'polypeptide(L)'
;MTTQPKLKRYDIRVSSRKDIPKILEYFEIKMETTNISITPSYNRSADKYIDLYLKKPPEGLLGVYFKSRFNPFNEEYPVKDNEYTLEDLLKYEIAIEEAFVFWDANVILNEIEPEINLIETNIFADQIQNKEKIINDFLIKNNVIKEPITIKLGCYNATPNTGLVLLLPKKTLNNLNKTEIDAIYFDDGIRILSVSPQTKITSESIEDLLQLSNGAKNIYLFTFDIYKKIIKIDLPDSENPYEAIRNWKRDNNFYNFEGKYNQRLMRFHADIEVKKESIIDKKFDLSTDVTIIEHIFETKNTIYYIICQDLSFKLNLLDNYHTQYLNWLKQCYIQYNGYYTVNEVRSKIGRSNKTLYDENGNTHYYTYQEGWIYDNWQIDGVECVDKRYYQFLDTTPPPKKPKELN
;
A
#
# COMPACT_ATOMS: atom_id res chain seq x y z
N MET A 1 45.68 0.34 -49.84
CA MET A 1 46.45 0.46 -48.58
C MET A 1 45.48 0.18 -47.44
N THR A 2 45.58 -0.98 -46.80
CA THR A 2 44.84 -1.29 -45.57
C THR A 2 45.48 -0.53 -44.42
N THR A 3 44.81 0.52 -43.95
CA THR A 3 45.21 1.26 -42.74
C THR A 3 45.11 0.32 -41.54
N GLN A 4 46.19 0.21 -40.75
CA GLN A 4 46.17 -0.53 -39.50
C GLN A 4 45.07 0.05 -38.58
N PRO A 5 44.21 -0.79 -37.98
CA PRO A 5 43.23 -0.31 -37.01
C PRO A 5 43.95 0.34 -35.84
N LYS A 6 43.46 1.48 -35.36
CA LYS A 6 44.02 2.12 -34.15
C LYS A 6 43.88 1.20 -32.93
N LEU A 7 44.76 1.42 -31.95
CA LEU A 7 44.65 0.76 -30.65
C LEU A 7 43.36 1.20 -29.95
N LYS A 8 42.66 0.27 -29.31
CA LYS A 8 41.55 0.60 -28.42
C LYS A 8 42.06 0.68 -26.99
N ARG A 9 41.70 1.73 -26.27
CA ARG A 9 42.05 1.91 -24.86
C ARG A 9 40.79 1.87 -24.02
N TYR A 10 40.85 1.11 -22.93
CA TYR A 10 39.81 0.98 -21.91
C TYR A 10 40.39 1.45 -20.59
N ASP A 11 39.94 2.59 -20.09
CA ASP A 11 40.28 3.08 -18.75
C ASP A 11 39.21 2.60 -17.77
N ILE A 12 39.60 1.74 -16.84
CA ILE A 12 38.69 1.04 -15.94
C ILE A 12 39.11 1.31 -14.51
N ARG A 13 38.23 1.95 -13.73
CA ARG A 13 38.48 2.15 -12.31
C ARG A 13 37.99 0.93 -11.54
N VAL A 14 38.78 0.48 -10.59
CA VAL A 14 38.49 -0.68 -9.75
C VAL A 14 38.73 -0.32 -8.28
N SER A 15 37.93 -0.90 -7.40
CA SER A 15 38.10 -0.75 -5.95
C SER A 15 39.26 -1.60 -5.43
N SER A 16 39.61 -2.68 -6.14
CA SER A 16 40.73 -3.55 -5.79
C SER A 16 41.41 -4.15 -7.01
N ARG A 17 42.72 -4.38 -6.93
CA ARG A 17 43.46 -5.21 -7.90
C ARG A 17 42.89 -6.62 -8.07
N LYS A 18 42.19 -7.13 -7.05
CA LYS A 18 41.52 -8.45 -7.12
C LYS A 18 40.34 -8.48 -8.10
N ASP A 19 39.83 -7.31 -8.51
CA ASP A 19 38.75 -7.20 -9.48
C ASP A 19 39.24 -7.36 -10.93
N ILE A 20 40.52 -7.04 -11.18
CA ILE A 20 41.13 -7.01 -12.53
C ILE A 20 40.96 -8.34 -13.29
N PRO A 21 41.27 -9.53 -12.73
CA PRO A 21 41.13 -10.79 -13.46
C PRO A 21 39.68 -11.07 -13.86
N LYS A 22 38.72 -10.71 -13.00
CA LYS A 22 37.29 -10.92 -13.26
C LYS A 22 36.79 -10.01 -14.37
N ILE A 23 37.29 -8.78 -14.42
CA ILE A 23 36.98 -7.84 -15.51
C ILE A 23 37.61 -8.32 -16.82
N LEU A 24 38.84 -8.82 -16.79
CA LEU A 24 39.50 -9.34 -17.99
C LEU A 24 38.86 -10.63 -18.50
N GLU A 25 38.37 -11.51 -17.62
CA GLU A 25 37.62 -12.71 -18.00
C GLU A 25 36.38 -12.38 -18.84
N TYR A 26 35.73 -11.24 -18.57
CA TYR A 26 34.62 -10.73 -19.38
C TYR A 26 35.03 -10.39 -20.83
N PHE A 27 36.27 -9.98 -21.04
CA PHE A 27 36.85 -9.77 -22.36
C PHE A 27 37.45 -11.05 -22.96
N GLU A 28 37.09 -12.22 -22.42
CA GLU A 28 37.62 -13.54 -22.78
C GLU A 28 39.14 -13.67 -22.53
N ILE A 29 39.69 -12.81 -21.67
CA ILE A 29 41.11 -12.80 -21.30
C ILE A 29 41.28 -13.57 -19.98
N LYS A 30 41.79 -14.79 -20.07
CA LYS A 30 42.03 -15.65 -18.90
C LYS A 30 43.38 -15.35 -18.25
N MET A 31 43.34 -14.66 -17.11
CA MET A 31 44.50 -14.44 -16.25
C MET A 31 44.68 -15.55 -15.20
N GLU A 32 45.91 -15.77 -14.76
CA GLU A 32 46.15 -16.55 -13.54
C GLU A 32 46.04 -15.65 -12.31
N THR A 33 45.09 -15.96 -11.43
CA THR A 33 44.58 -15.08 -10.37
C THR A 33 45.59 -14.75 -9.26
N THR A 34 46.75 -15.41 -9.21
CA THR A 34 47.69 -15.31 -8.09
C THR A 34 48.74 -14.21 -8.20
N ASN A 35 48.92 -13.58 -9.36
CA ASN A 35 50.10 -12.74 -9.63
C ASN A 35 49.75 -11.39 -10.28
N ILE A 36 48.95 -10.55 -9.61
CA ILE A 36 48.94 -9.11 -9.91
C ILE A 36 49.92 -8.44 -8.96
N SER A 37 50.97 -7.86 -9.53
CA SER A 37 52.00 -7.17 -8.75
C SER A 37 51.43 -5.98 -7.96
N ILE A 38 52.01 -5.74 -6.78
CA ILE A 38 51.69 -4.57 -5.94
C ILE A 38 52.17 -3.27 -6.60
N THR A 39 53.12 -3.38 -7.52
CA THR A 39 53.65 -2.25 -8.30
C THR A 39 52.94 -2.20 -9.65
N PRO A 40 52.60 -1.01 -10.16
CA PRO A 40 51.95 -0.88 -11.46
C PRO A 40 52.80 -1.53 -12.55
N SER A 41 52.17 -2.44 -13.29
CA SER A 41 52.86 -3.37 -14.18
C SER A 41 52.03 -3.68 -15.41
N TYR A 42 52.63 -4.36 -16.38
CA TYR A 42 52.01 -4.80 -17.63
C TYR A 42 52.37 -6.25 -17.97
N ASN A 43 51.64 -6.85 -18.92
CA ASN A 43 51.89 -8.22 -19.39
C ASN A 43 52.80 -8.25 -20.61
N ARG A 44 53.47 -9.40 -20.81
CA ARG A 44 54.11 -9.74 -22.10
C ARG A 44 53.04 -10.10 -23.14
N SER A 45 53.44 -10.13 -24.40
CA SER A 45 52.56 -10.59 -25.50
C SER A 45 52.00 -11.98 -25.19
N ALA A 46 50.66 -12.09 -25.21
CA ALA A 46 49.90 -13.32 -24.93
C ALA A 46 50.10 -13.93 -23.53
N ASP A 47 50.79 -13.25 -22.60
CA ASP A 47 50.92 -13.73 -21.23
C ASP A 47 49.61 -13.58 -20.44
N LYS A 48 49.48 -14.44 -19.43
CA LYS A 48 48.34 -14.49 -18.50
C LYS A 48 48.61 -13.76 -17.18
N TYR A 49 49.71 -13.02 -17.10
CA TYR A 49 50.20 -12.36 -15.90
C TYR A 49 50.50 -10.89 -16.18
N ILE A 50 50.37 -10.05 -15.15
CA ILE A 50 50.77 -8.63 -15.18
C ILE A 50 51.91 -8.48 -14.18
N ASP A 51 53.15 -8.57 -14.66
CA ASP A 51 54.35 -8.72 -13.83
C ASP A 51 55.55 -7.84 -14.24
N LEU A 52 55.51 -7.19 -15.40
CA LEU A 52 56.57 -6.28 -15.85
C LEU A 52 56.34 -4.87 -15.31
N TYR A 53 57.30 -4.31 -14.60
CA TYR A 53 57.14 -3.00 -13.95
C TYR A 53 57.19 -1.84 -14.95
N LEU A 54 56.24 -0.91 -14.83
CA LEU A 54 56.24 0.32 -15.64
C LEU A 54 57.28 1.33 -15.12
N LYS A 55 57.92 2.05 -16.03
CA LYS A 55 58.75 3.21 -15.71
C LYS A 55 57.85 4.37 -15.30
N LYS A 56 58.07 4.91 -14.09
CA LYS A 56 57.38 6.11 -13.57
C LYS A 56 55.85 6.04 -13.81
N PRO A 57 55.17 5.02 -13.27
CA PRO A 57 53.74 4.87 -13.51
C PRO A 57 52.99 6.11 -13.01
N PRO A 58 51.96 6.57 -13.75
CA PRO A 58 51.06 7.62 -13.28
C PRO A 58 50.48 7.29 -11.91
N GLU A 59 50.20 8.33 -11.11
CA GLU A 59 49.56 8.17 -9.81
C GLU A 59 48.19 7.47 -9.96
N GLY A 60 47.88 6.57 -9.03
CA GLY A 60 46.65 5.79 -9.05
C GLY A 60 46.60 4.66 -10.07
N LEU A 61 47.60 4.47 -10.93
CA LEU A 61 47.64 3.32 -11.84
C LEU A 61 47.82 2.02 -11.04
N LEU A 62 47.01 1.01 -11.29
CA LEU A 62 47.12 -0.29 -10.63
C LEU A 62 47.83 -1.34 -11.47
N GLY A 63 47.63 -1.31 -12.78
CA GLY A 63 48.21 -2.24 -13.76
C GLY A 63 47.58 -2.07 -15.14
N VAL A 64 48.18 -2.68 -16.15
CA VAL A 64 47.74 -2.58 -17.54
C VAL A 64 47.79 -3.95 -18.20
N TYR A 65 46.72 -4.34 -18.88
CA TYR A 65 46.74 -5.52 -19.74
C TYR A 65 46.69 -5.09 -21.20
N PHE A 66 47.69 -5.46 -21.96
CA PHE A 66 47.79 -5.27 -23.39
C PHE A 66 47.45 -6.58 -24.09
N LYS A 67 46.35 -6.57 -24.83
CA LYS A 67 45.99 -7.66 -25.75
C LYS A 67 46.78 -7.46 -27.03
N SER A 68 47.65 -8.40 -27.35
CA SER A 68 48.44 -8.36 -28.57
C SER A 68 47.60 -8.70 -29.80
N ARG A 69 47.96 -8.12 -30.95
CA ARG A 69 47.49 -8.55 -32.27
C ARG A 69 48.63 -9.16 -33.06
N PHE A 70 48.29 -9.78 -34.19
CA PHE A 70 49.28 -10.19 -35.17
C PHE A 70 50.11 -8.98 -35.63
N ASN A 71 51.42 -9.01 -35.34
CA ASN A 71 52.37 -8.01 -35.80
C ASN A 71 52.93 -8.43 -37.16
N PRO A 72 52.55 -7.78 -38.27
CA PRO A 72 53.03 -8.15 -39.61
C PRO A 72 54.50 -7.76 -39.86
N PHE A 73 55.11 -6.98 -38.98
CA PHE A 73 56.47 -6.45 -39.13
C PHE A 73 57.51 -7.24 -38.31
N ASN A 74 57.09 -8.24 -37.55
CA ASN A 74 57.98 -9.06 -36.70
C ASN A 74 58.84 -8.25 -35.71
N GLU A 75 58.41 -7.02 -35.38
CA GLU A 75 59.07 -6.22 -34.35
C GLU A 75 58.89 -6.83 -32.96
N GLU A 76 59.91 -6.68 -32.12
CA GLU A 76 59.94 -7.24 -30.77
C GLU A 76 58.92 -6.55 -29.87
N TYR A 77 58.11 -7.34 -29.17
CA TYR A 77 57.18 -6.81 -28.19
C TYR A 77 57.97 -6.15 -27.04
N PRO A 78 57.60 -4.96 -26.56
CA PRO A 78 58.31 -4.29 -25.49
C PRO A 78 58.23 -5.13 -24.20
N VAL A 79 59.36 -5.72 -23.79
CA VAL A 79 59.45 -6.63 -22.62
C VAL A 79 60.66 -6.23 -21.78
N LYS A 80 60.49 -5.26 -20.89
CA LYS A 80 61.52 -4.90 -19.90
C LYS A 80 60.97 -4.12 -18.72
N ASP A 81 61.48 -4.45 -17.53
CA ASP A 81 61.17 -3.74 -16.30
C ASP A 81 61.74 -2.32 -16.29
N ASN A 82 60.91 -1.37 -15.84
CA ASN A 82 61.27 0.04 -15.60
C ASN A 82 61.86 0.78 -16.81
N GLU A 83 61.66 0.27 -18.03
CA GLU A 83 62.12 0.90 -19.27
C GLU A 83 61.04 1.74 -19.94
N TYR A 84 59.82 1.21 -20.02
CA TYR A 84 58.71 1.81 -20.76
C TYR A 84 57.70 2.48 -19.83
N THR A 85 57.28 3.70 -20.19
CA THR A 85 56.11 4.36 -19.58
C THR A 85 54.82 3.81 -20.20
N LEU A 86 53.67 4.12 -19.60
CA LEU A 86 52.37 3.77 -20.19
C LEU A 86 52.21 4.38 -21.59
N GLU A 87 52.62 5.64 -21.75
CA GLU A 87 52.54 6.40 -23.00
C GLU A 87 53.46 5.85 -24.08
N ASP A 88 54.61 5.27 -23.71
CA ASP A 88 55.50 4.59 -24.65
C ASP A 88 54.82 3.34 -25.21
N LEU A 89 54.20 2.54 -24.35
CA LEU A 89 53.52 1.30 -24.75
C LEU A 89 52.24 1.58 -25.56
N LEU A 90 51.46 2.61 -25.21
CA LEU A 90 50.25 2.98 -25.95
C LEU A 90 50.53 3.48 -27.38
N LYS A 91 51.75 3.96 -27.66
CA LYS A 91 52.17 4.31 -29.03
C LYS A 91 52.52 3.08 -29.87
N TYR A 92 52.66 1.90 -29.26
CA TYR A 92 53.06 0.66 -29.91
C TYR A 92 51.88 -0.05 -30.58
N GLU A 93 51.08 0.70 -31.36
CA GLU A 93 49.86 0.24 -32.04
C GLU A 93 50.13 -0.88 -33.07
N ILE A 94 51.40 -1.05 -33.47
CA ILE A 94 51.82 -2.08 -34.42
C ILE A 94 51.58 -3.50 -33.90
N ALA A 95 51.73 -3.72 -32.59
CA ALA A 95 51.62 -5.04 -31.96
C ALA A 95 50.53 -5.13 -30.88
N ILE A 96 49.98 -3.99 -30.43
CA ILE A 96 48.96 -3.95 -29.39
C ILE A 96 47.60 -3.64 -30.02
N GLU A 97 46.62 -4.49 -29.73
CA GLU A 97 45.24 -4.34 -30.19
C GLU A 97 44.41 -3.48 -29.24
N GLU A 98 44.41 -3.88 -27.97
CA GLU A 98 43.58 -3.33 -26.92
C GLU A 98 44.43 -3.15 -25.67
N ALA A 99 44.28 -2.01 -24.99
CA ALA A 99 44.92 -1.71 -23.72
C ALA A 99 43.84 -1.54 -22.65
N PHE A 100 43.86 -2.39 -21.63
CA PHE A 100 43.00 -2.30 -20.45
C PHE A 100 43.82 -1.69 -19.32
N VAL A 101 43.57 -0.42 -19.04
CA VAL A 101 44.30 0.39 -18.06
C VAL A 101 43.47 0.45 -16.79
N PHE A 102 43.98 -0.13 -15.70
CA PHE A 102 43.26 -0.24 -14.44
C PHE A 102 43.71 0.83 -13.45
N TRP A 103 42.76 1.63 -12.98
CA TRP A 103 43.00 2.75 -12.07
C TRP A 103 42.39 2.46 -10.69
N ASP A 104 43.02 2.97 -9.64
CA ASP A 104 42.46 2.95 -8.28
C ASP A 104 41.35 3.98 -8.19
N ALA A 105 40.12 3.50 -7.98
CA ALA A 105 38.93 4.35 -7.87
C ALA A 105 38.99 5.33 -6.69
N ASN A 106 39.83 5.08 -5.68
CA ASN A 106 40.00 5.96 -4.52
C ASN A 106 41.01 7.08 -4.78
N VAL A 107 41.83 6.96 -5.82
CA VAL A 107 42.87 7.93 -6.18
C VAL A 107 42.46 8.75 -7.39
N ILE A 108 41.90 8.08 -8.42
CA ILE A 108 41.44 8.73 -9.65
C ILE A 108 39.93 8.89 -9.62
N LEU A 109 39.49 10.14 -9.56
CA LEU A 109 38.08 10.51 -9.68
C LEU A 109 37.61 10.38 -11.13
N ASN A 110 36.28 10.30 -11.31
CA ASN A 110 35.68 10.40 -12.62
C ASN A 110 36.01 11.73 -13.29
N GLU A 111 36.39 11.70 -14.57
CA GLU A 111 36.50 12.92 -15.37
C GLU A 111 35.14 13.60 -15.55
N ILE A 112 34.06 12.81 -15.62
CA ILE A 112 32.68 13.28 -15.74
C ILE A 112 31.86 12.58 -14.67
N GLU A 113 31.29 13.37 -13.76
CA GLU A 113 30.34 12.84 -12.77
C GLU A 113 29.06 12.37 -13.48
N PRO A 114 28.61 11.13 -13.21
CA PRO A 114 27.39 10.62 -13.80
C PRO A 114 26.16 11.34 -13.24
N GLU A 115 25.15 11.55 -14.07
CA GLU A 115 23.83 11.97 -13.62
C GLU A 115 23.08 10.78 -12.99
N ILE A 116 22.76 10.90 -11.70
CA ILE A 116 22.07 9.86 -10.94
C ILE A 116 20.57 10.19 -10.92
N ASN A 117 19.79 9.31 -11.55
CA ASN A 117 18.34 9.44 -11.73
C ASN A 117 17.61 8.46 -10.81
N LEU A 118 16.91 8.97 -9.78
CA LEU A 118 16.00 8.16 -8.97
C LEU A 118 14.64 8.08 -9.68
N ILE A 119 14.22 6.86 -10.02
CA ILE A 119 12.98 6.58 -10.72
C ILE A 119 12.01 5.89 -9.76
N GLU A 120 11.08 6.68 -9.22
CA GLU A 120 10.02 6.22 -8.34
C GLU A 120 8.79 5.85 -9.17
N THR A 121 8.35 4.59 -9.08
CA THR A 121 7.19 4.11 -9.83
C THR A 121 6.14 3.51 -8.91
N ASN A 122 4.94 4.09 -8.95
CA ASN A 122 3.78 3.57 -8.25
C ASN A 122 3.18 2.40 -9.03
N ILE A 123 3.04 1.24 -8.40
CA ILE A 123 2.43 0.05 -9.01
C ILE A 123 1.40 -0.58 -8.08
N PHE A 124 0.42 -1.26 -8.66
CA PHE A 124 -0.49 -2.06 -7.87
C PHE A 124 0.13 -3.40 -7.47
N ALA A 125 -0.29 -3.95 -6.34
CA ALA A 125 0.23 -5.21 -5.80
C ALA A 125 0.04 -6.43 -6.71
N ASP A 126 -0.94 -6.41 -7.61
CA ASP A 126 -1.12 -7.42 -8.66
C ASP A 126 -0.15 -7.27 -9.83
N GLN A 127 0.55 -6.13 -9.93
CA GLN A 127 1.55 -5.84 -10.96
C GLN A 127 2.99 -6.08 -10.50
N ILE A 128 3.22 -6.61 -9.28
CA ILE A 128 4.57 -6.87 -8.76
C ILE A 128 5.41 -7.74 -9.71
N GLN A 129 4.78 -8.70 -10.40
CA GLN A 129 5.46 -9.57 -11.38
C GLN A 129 5.90 -8.84 -12.65
N ASN A 130 5.42 -7.61 -12.88
CA ASN A 130 5.73 -6.81 -14.06
C ASN A 130 6.84 -5.78 -13.83
N LYS A 131 7.46 -5.71 -12.64
CA LYS A 131 8.49 -4.70 -12.33
C LYS A 131 9.61 -4.64 -13.39
N GLU A 132 10.14 -5.79 -13.81
CA GLU A 132 11.22 -5.87 -14.82
C GLU A 132 10.78 -5.34 -16.20
N LYS A 133 9.52 -5.59 -16.57
CA LYS A 133 8.93 -5.05 -17.80
C LYS A 133 8.78 -3.53 -17.70
N ILE A 134 8.31 -3.02 -16.56
CA ILE A 134 8.14 -1.58 -16.32
C ILE A 134 9.49 -0.84 -16.43
N ILE A 135 10.56 -1.43 -15.87
CA ILE A 135 11.92 -0.89 -16.01
C ILE A 135 12.32 -0.82 -17.48
N ASN A 136 12.15 -1.90 -18.24
CA ASN A 136 12.47 -1.93 -19.67
C ASN A 136 11.66 -0.90 -20.47
N ASP A 137 10.34 -0.83 -20.24
CA ASP A 137 9.45 0.12 -20.90
C ASP A 137 9.90 1.58 -20.61
N PHE A 138 10.32 1.87 -19.37
CA PHE A 138 10.89 3.17 -19.01
C PHE A 138 12.19 3.45 -19.78
N LEU A 139 13.14 2.51 -19.78
CA LEU A 139 14.44 2.70 -20.44
C LEU A 139 14.28 2.90 -21.96
N ILE A 140 13.38 2.14 -22.60
CA ILE A 140 13.08 2.28 -24.03
C ILE A 140 12.40 3.61 -24.32
N LYS A 141 11.37 3.98 -23.54
CA LYS A 141 10.63 5.24 -23.73
C LYS A 141 11.53 6.47 -23.61
N ASN A 142 12.55 6.40 -22.76
CA ASN A 142 13.53 7.47 -22.56
C ASN A 142 14.76 7.35 -23.49
N ASN A 143 14.72 6.47 -24.50
CA ASN A 143 15.80 6.23 -25.46
C ASN A 143 17.15 5.85 -24.81
N VAL A 144 17.13 5.26 -23.61
CA VAL A 144 18.32 4.76 -22.93
C VAL A 144 18.80 3.46 -23.58
N ILE A 145 17.85 2.60 -23.94
CA ILE A 145 18.09 1.35 -24.66
C ILE A 145 17.16 1.26 -25.87
N LYS A 146 17.55 0.49 -26.89
CA LYS A 146 16.75 0.32 -28.12
C LYS A 146 15.78 -0.86 -28.06
N GLU A 147 16.14 -1.89 -27.30
CA GLU A 147 15.38 -3.12 -27.16
C GLU A 147 15.41 -3.60 -25.71
N PRO A 148 14.45 -4.44 -25.29
CA PRO A 148 14.42 -4.94 -23.92
C PRO A 148 15.69 -5.73 -23.57
N ILE A 149 16.19 -5.50 -22.36
CA ILE A 149 17.36 -6.16 -21.80
C ILE A 149 16.98 -6.99 -20.57
N THR A 150 17.88 -7.88 -20.16
CA THR A 150 17.76 -8.62 -18.91
C THR A 150 17.85 -7.66 -17.73
N ILE A 151 16.72 -7.49 -17.04
CA ILE A 151 16.65 -6.81 -15.74
C ILE A 151 16.34 -7.87 -14.70
N LYS A 152 17.02 -7.79 -13.56
CA LYS A 152 16.75 -8.66 -12.42
C LYS A 152 16.61 -7.82 -11.16
N LEU A 153 15.53 -8.02 -10.43
CA LEU A 153 15.31 -7.31 -9.16
C LEU A 153 16.38 -7.71 -8.13
N GLY A 154 16.83 -6.72 -7.35
CA GLY A 154 17.94 -6.83 -6.42
C GLY A 154 19.32 -6.86 -7.08
N CYS A 155 19.42 -6.52 -8.37
CA CYS A 155 20.66 -6.50 -9.13
C CYS A 155 20.95 -5.15 -9.79
N TYR A 156 22.18 -5.00 -10.27
CA TYR A 156 22.59 -3.98 -11.22
C TYR A 156 23.16 -4.62 -12.49
N ASN A 157 23.17 -3.89 -13.61
CA ASN A 157 23.87 -4.36 -14.82
C ASN A 157 25.38 -4.10 -14.70
N ALA A 158 26.17 -5.18 -14.68
CA ALA A 158 27.64 -5.05 -14.64
C ALA A 158 28.16 -4.37 -15.90
N THR A 159 27.50 -4.66 -17.02
CA THR A 159 27.76 -4.06 -18.33
C THR A 159 26.43 -3.81 -19.05
N PRO A 160 26.34 -2.80 -19.92
CA PRO A 160 25.11 -2.51 -20.67
C PRO A 160 24.79 -3.55 -21.76
N ASN A 161 25.81 -4.17 -22.36
CA ASN A 161 25.67 -4.85 -23.67
C ASN A 161 25.62 -6.38 -23.62
N THR A 162 25.82 -7.03 -22.47
CA THR A 162 25.82 -8.51 -22.39
C THR A 162 24.68 -9.09 -21.59
N GLY A 163 23.84 -8.25 -20.97
CA GLY A 163 22.78 -8.70 -20.07
C GLY A 163 23.31 -9.30 -18.76
N LEU A 164 24.61 -9.16 -18.45
CA LEU A 164 25.18 -9.58 -17.18
C LEU A 164 24.66 -8.70 -16.04
N VAL A 165 23.96 -9.33 -15.09
CA VAL A 165 23.44 -8.70 -13.89
C VAL A 165 24.10 -9.28 -12.64
N LEU A 166 24.53 -8.41 -11.74
CA LEU A 166 25.17 -8.77 -10.47
C LEU A 166 24.33 -8.26 -9.29
N LEU A 167 24.41 -8.95 -8.15
CA LEU A 167 23.64 -8.59 -6.96
C LEU A 167 24.05 -7.22 -6.42
N LEU A 168 23.07 -6.45 -5.93
CA LEU A 168 23.34 -5.21 -5.22
C LEU A 168 24.07 -5.49 -3.89
N PRO A 169 25.08 -4.68 -3.51
CA PRO A 169 25.85 -4.87 -2.26
C PRO A 169 25.01 -4.66 -1.00
N LYS A 170 24.13 -3.65 -0.99
CA LYS A 170 23.00 -3.47 -0.05
C LYS A 170 21.81 -3.00 -0.87
N LYS A 171 20.58 -3.31 -0.43
CA LYS A 171 19.37 -2.84 -1.12
C LYS A 171 18.96 -1.42 -0.71
N THR A 172 19.47 -0.88 0.37
CA THR A 172 19.11 0.45 0.88
C THR A 172 20.21 1.47 0.61
N LEU A 173 19.83 2.64 0.08
CA LEU A 173 20.71 3.79 -0.05
C LEU A 173 20.60 4.68 1.19
N ASN A 174 21.71 4.94 1.88
CA ASN A 174 21.67 5.60 3.19
C ASN A 174 21.34 7.09 3.09
N ASN A 175 21.81 7.75 2.02
CA ASN A 175 21.64 9.20 1.83
C ASN A 175 20.25 9.59 1.31
N LEU A 176 19.39 8.64 0.92
CA LEU A 176 18.01 8.87 0.48
C LEU A 176 17.01 8.23 1.46
N ASN A 177 17.03 8.63 2.75
CA ASN A 177 16.03 8.21 3.74
C ASN A 177 15.82 6.68 3.87
N LYS A 178 16.82 5.85 3.52
CA LYS A 178 16.71 4.37 3.45
C LYS A 178 15.69 3.86 2.41
N THR A 179 15.58 4.49 1.25
CA THR A 179 14.82 3.95 0.13
C THR A 179 15.38 2.58 -0.30
N GLU A 180 14.50 1.59 -0.44
CA GLU A 180 14.86 0.29 -1.01
C GLU A 180 14.96 0.41 -2.54
N ILE A 181 16.15 0.11 -3.06
CA ILE A 181 16.43 0.11 -4.50
C ILE A 181 16.16 -1.29 -5.03
N ASP A 182 15.19 -1.37 -5.95
CA ASP A 182 14.78 -2.61 -6.59
C ASP A 182 15.73 -3.02 -7.71
N ALA A 183 16.31 -2.07 -8.46
CA ALA A 183 17.31 -2.35 -9.50
C ALA A 183 18.12 -1.09 -9.83
N ILE A 184 19.34 -1.28 -10.37
CA ILE A 184 20.16 -0.18 -10.88
C ILE A 184 20.56 -0.46 -12.33
N TYR A 185 20.41 0.55 -13.20
CA TYR A 185 20.87 0.49 -14.58
C TYR A 185 21.90 1.58 -14.88
N PHE A 186 23.05 1.19 -15.41
CA PHE A 186 24.11 2.06 -15.93
C PHE A 186 24.05 2.07 -17.45
N ASP A 187 24.08 3.25 -18.07
CA ASP A 187 23.97 3.39 -19.52
C ASP A 187 25.22 2.97 -20.31
N ASP A 188 26.40 3.10 -19.71
CA ASP A 188 27.67 2.67 -20.31
C ASP A 188 28.69 2.21 -19.26
N GLY A 189 29.76 1.54 -19.68
CA GLY A 189 30.88 1.15 -18.83
C GLY A 189 30.83 -0.28 -18.31
N ILE A 190 31.88 -0.67 -17.58
CA ILE A 190 32.03 -2.00 -16.98
C ILE A 190 32.34 -1.83 -15.51
N ARG A 191 31.57 -2.51 -14.65
CA ARG A 191 31.81 -2.54 -13.21
C ARG A 191 31.54 -3.91 -12.63
N ILE A 192 32.52 -4.44 -11.93
CA ILE A 192 32.42 -5.73 -11.24
C ILE A 192 32.91 -5.51 -9.83
N LEU A 193 32.03 -5.72 -8.86
CA LEU A 193 32.40 -5.71 -7.45
C LEU A 193 32.81 -7.13 -7.05
N SER A 194 34.04 -7.32 -6.55
CA SER A 194 34.40 -8.62 -5.99
C SER A 194 33.70 -8.85 -4.65
N VAL A 195 32.63 -9.64 -4.69
CA VAL A 195 32.05 -10.25 -3.48
C VAL A 195 32.98 -11.40 -3.06
N SER A 196 33.76 -11.20 -1.99
CA SER A 196 34.55 -12.28 -1.37
C SER A 196 33.69 -13.05 -0.36
N PRO A 197 33.60 -14.39 -0.43
CA PRO A 197 32.88 -15.17 0.58
C PRO A 197 33.60 -15.22 1.94
N GLN A 198 34.89 -14.89 2.01
CA GLN A 198 35.72 -15.13 3.20
C GLN A 198 36.31 -13.87 3.87
N THR A 199 36.11 -12.68 3.31
CA THR A 199 36.58 -11.43 3.94
C THR A 199 35.47 -10.40 3.92
N LYS A 200 34.98 -10.05 5.12
CA LYS A 200 34.18 -8.84 5.33
C LYS A 200 34.96 -7.65 4.77
N ILE A 201 34.26 -6.76 4.06
CA ILE A 201 34.67 -5.44 3.50
C ILE A 201 35.58 -5.56 2.22
N THR A 202 35.37 -4.88 1.09
CA THR A 202 34.86 -3.52 0.81
C THR A 202 34.18 -3.37 -0.58
N SER A 203 32.86 -3.51 -0.60
CA SER A 203 31.95 -2.56 -1.26
C SER A 203 30.62 -2.78 -0.55
N GLU A 204 30.46 -2.11 0.57
CA GLU A 204 29.39 -2.42 1.52
C GLU A 204 28.11 -1.66 1.19
N SER A 205 28.07 -0.88 0.11
CA SER A 205 27.01 0.10 -0.09
C SER A 205 26.73 0.36 -1.57
N ILE A 206 25.53 0.84 -1.89
CA ILE A 206 25.20 1.28 -3.25
C ILE A 206 26.07 2.49 -3.61
N GLU A 207 26.45 3.32 -2.63
CA GLU A 207 27.33 4.46 -2.81
C GLU A 207 28.70 4.07 -3.40
N ASP A 208 29.29 2.97 -2.93
CA ASP A 208 30.55 2.44 -3.50
C ASP A 208 30.37 2.01 -4.96
N LEU A 209 29.22 1.40 -5.29
CA LEU A 209 28.88 0.99 -6.64
C LEU A 209 28.70 2.22 -7.57
N LEU A 210 28.07 3.28 -7.08
CA LEU A 210 27.81 4.50 -7.86
C LEU A 210 29.11 5.26 -8.19
N GLN A 211 30.15 5.15 -7.36
CA GLN A 211 31.46 5.72 -7.66
C GLN A 211 32.14 5.06 -8.88
N LEU A 212 31.81 3.80 -9.18
CA LEU A 212 32.33 3.02 -10.31
C LEU A 212 31.51 3.21 -11.60
N SER A 213 31.21 4.46 -11.97
CA SER A 213 30.50 4.76 -13.22
C SER A 213 31.25 4.28 -14.46
N ASN A 214 32.60 4.26 -14.46
CA ASN A 214 33.44 3.71 -15.54
C ASN A 214 32.98 4.07 -16.96
N GLY A 215 32.60 5.33 -17.18
CA GLY A 215 32.12 5.84 -18.47
C GLY A 215 30.60 6.04 -18.57
N ALA A 216 29.82 5.51 -17.62
CA ALA A 216 28.39 5.80 -17.53
C ALA A 216 28.16 7.31 -17.38
N LYS A 217 27.28 7.85 -18.22
CA LYS A 217 26.81 9.24 -18.12
C LYS A 217 25.56 9.33 -17.27
N ASN A 218 24.72 8.31 -17.32
CA ASN A 218 23.48 8.22 -16.58
C ASN A 218 23.41 6.92 -15.78
N ILE A 219 22.98 7.04 -14.53
CA ILE A 219 22.71 5.90 -13.65
C ILE A 219 21.27 6.00 -13.18
N TYR A 220 20.48 4.96 -13.43
CA TYR A 220 19.06 4.91 -13.11
C TYR A 220 18.82 3.97 -11.92
N LEU A 221 18.29 4.50 -10.83
CA LEU A 221 17.96 3.78 -9.61
C LEU A 221 16.45 3.61 -9.56
N PHE A 222 15.96 2.37 -9.68
CA PHE A 222 14.53 2.08 -9.68
C PHE A 222 14.05 1.71 -8.29
N THR A 223 12.94 2.33 -7.88
CA THR A 223 12.20 1.99 -6.67
C THR A 223 10.70 1.92 -6.98
N PHE A 224 9.99 1.04 -6.28
CA PHE A 224 8.56 0.81 -6.50
C PHE A 224 7.75 0.94 -5.22
N ASP A 225 6.79 1.87 -5.25
CA ASP A 225 5.75 1.97 -4.24
C ASP A 225 4.57 1.08 -4.60
N ILE A 226 4.28 0.12 -3.72
CA ILE A 226 3.26 -0.90 -3.97
C ILE A 226 1.95 -0.50 -3.28
N TYR A 227 0.93 -0.22 -4.09
CA TYR A 227 -0.41 0.11 -3.64
C TYR A 227 -1.33 -1.10 -3.69
N LYS A 228 -2.21 -1.24 -2.70
CA LYS A 228 -3.33 -2.17 -2.76
C LYS A 228 -4.53 -1.49 -3.43
N LYS A 229 -5.26 -2.24 -4.25
CA LYS A 229 -6.52 -1.77 -4.83
C LYS A 229 -7.55 -1.59 -3.72
N ILE A 230 -8.33 -0.51 -3.76
CA ILE A 230 -9.44 -0.30 -2.82
C ILE A 230 -10.75 -0.70 -3.51
N ILE A 231 -11.53 -1.57 -2.89
CA ILE A 231 -12.86 -1.98 -3.36
C ILE A 231 -13.89 -1.63 -2.28
N LYS A 232 -14.87 -0.81 -2.66
CA LYS A 232 -16.01 -0.45 -1.83
C LYS A 232 -17.24 -1.26 -2.23
N ILE A 233 -17.93 -1.83 -1.25
CA ILE A 233 -19.11 -2.67 -1.46
C ILE A 233 -20.20 -2.20 -0.50
N ASP A 234 -21.30 -1.72 -1.04
CA ASP A 234 -22.50 -1.37 -0.29
C ASP A 234 -23.48 -2.54 -0.39
N LEU A 235 -23.72 -3.24 0.71
CA LEU A 235 -24.66 -4.35 0.77
C LEU A 235 -26.11 -3.85 0.92
N PRO A 236 -27.10 -4.64 0.47
CA PRO A 236 -28.50 -4.37 0.78
C PRO A 236 -28.74 -4.26 2.29
N ASP A 237 -29.78 -3.50 2.65
CA ASP A 237 -30.23 -3.39 4.03
C ASP A 237 -30.57 -4.78 4.60
N SER A 238 -30.24 -4.98 5.88
CA SER A 238 -30.47 -6.23 6.60
C SER A 238 -30.89 -5.94 8.03
N GLU A 239 -31.81 -6.75 8.57
CA GLU A 239 -32.15 -6.74 10.00
C GLU A 239 -30.91 -6.99 10.88
N ASN A 240 -29.96 -7.78 10.39
CA ASN A 240 -28.67 -8.01 11.03
C ASN A 240 -27.52 -7.65 10.07
N PRO A 241 -27.05 -6.38 10.08
CA PRO A 241 -26.00 -5.94 9.17
C PRO A 241 -24.66 -6.67 9.36
N TYR A 242 -24.36 -7.04 10.60
CA TYR A 242 -23.13 -7.78 10.93
C TYR A 242 -23.13 -9.18 10.32
N GLU A 243 -24.26 -9.89 10.45
CA GLU A 243 -24.42 -11.21 9.86
C GLU A 243 -24.47 -11.16 8.33
N ALA A 244 -25.10 -10.15 7.73
CA ALA A 244 -25.10 -9.94 6.29
C ALA A 244 -23.69 -9.79 5.72
N ILE A 245 -22.82 -9.00 6.37
CA ILE A 245 -21.41 -8.87 5.98
C ILE A 245 -20.68 -10.22 6.12
N ARG A 246 -20.92 -10.97 7.20
CA ARG A 246 -20.30 -12.29 7.39
C ARG A 246 -20.72 -13.29 6.33
N ASN A 247 -22.01 -13.33 5.99
CA ASN A 247 -22.54 -14.21 4.95
C ASN A 247 -21.98 -13.83 3.58
N TRP A 248 -21.97 -12.54 3.23
CA TRP A 248 -21.35 -12.06 1.99
C TRP A 248 -19.87 -12.50 1.90
N LYS A 249 -19.10 -12.37 2.99
CA LYS A 249 -17.71 -12.83 3.01
C LYS A 249 -17.61 -14.34 2.80
N ARG A 250 -18.53 -15.13 3.33
CA ARG A 250 -18.55 -16.59 3.13
C ARG A 250 -18.82 -16.93 1.67
N ASP A 251 -19.84 -16.31 1.09
CA ASP A 251 -20.27 -16.54 -0.30
C ASP A 251 -19.20 -16.14 -1.32
N ASN A 252 -18.35 -15.16 -0.96
CA ASN A 252 -17.24 -14.68 -1.78
C ASN A 252 -15.87 -15.26 -1.38
N ASN A 253 -15.82 -16.33 -0.58
CA ASN A 253 -14.59 -17.00 -0.14
C ASN A 253 -13.60 -16.11 0.63
N PHE A 254 -14.09 -15.06 1.30
CA PHE A 254 -13.31 -14.15 2.14
C PHE A 254 -13.43 -14.44 3.65
N TYR A 255 -14.01 -15.57 4.05
CA TYR A 255 -14.30 -15.89 5.46
C TYR A 255 -13.06 -15.95 6.36
N ASN A 256 -11.89 -16.31 5.82
CA ASN A 256 -10.63 -16.39 6.56
C ASN A 256 -9.89 -15.06 6.74
N PHE A 257 -10.30 -13.99 6.04
CA PHE A 257 -9.61 -12.70 6.15
C PHE A 257 -10.13 -11.92 7.34
N GLU A 258 -9.30 -11.75 8.36
CA GLU A 258 -9.60 -10.90 9.51
C GLU A 258 -9.63 -9.42 9.13
N GLY A 259 -10.29 -8.61 9.94
CA GLY A 259 -10.42 -7.18 9.69
C GLY A 259 -11.12 -6.46 10.82
N LYS A 260 -11.28 -5.15 10.66
CA LYS A 260 -11.88 -4.28 11.67
C LYS A 260 -13.34 -3.99 11.31
N TYR A 261 -14.23 -4.27 12.27
CA TYR A 261 -15.59 -3.78 12.24
C TYR A 261 -15.68 -2.43 12.95
N ASN A 262 -16.36 -1.47 12.34
CA ASN A 262 -16.78 -0.23 12.96
C ASN A 262 -18.31 -0.19 12.95
N GLN A 263 -18.89 0.16 14.09
CA GLN A 263 -20.33 0.35 14.22
C GLN A 263 -20.62 1.83 14.43
N ARG A 264 -21.59 2.36 13.69
CA ARG A 264 -22.13 3.70 13.88
C ARG A 264 -23.63 3.60 14.08
N LEU A 265 -24.15 4.41 15.00
CA LEU A 265 -25.58 4.58 15.23
C LEU A 265 -26.04 5.91 14.63
N MET A 266 -27.18 5.91 13.96
CA MET A 266 -27.83 7.10 13.43
C MET A 266 -29.26 7.18 13.95
N ARG A 267 -29.58 8.23 14.71
CA ARG A 267 -30.90 8.37 15.33
C ARG A 267 -31.91 8.97 14.36
N PHE A 268 -33.07 8.35 14.27
CA PHE A 268 -34.23 8.81 13.51
C PHE A 268 -35.39 9.09 14.47
N HIS A 269 -36.13 10.18 14.19
CA HIS A 269 -37.27 10.61 14.98
C HIS A 269 -38.54 10.57 14.13
N ALA A 270 -39.61 10.00 14.70
CA ALA A 270 -40.97 10.12 14.21
C ALA A 270 -41.82 10.75 15.32
N ASP A 271 -42.03 12.07 15.25
CA ASP A 271 -42.84 12.76 16.25
C ASP A 271 -44.34 12.50 16.01
N ILE A 272 -45.05 12.06 17.05
CA ILE A 272 -46.51 12.09 17.06
C ILE A 272 -46.97 13.37 17.75
N GLU A 273 -47.69 14.20 17.00
CA GLU A 273 -48.37 15.38 17.53
C GLU A 273 -49.89 15.18 17.50
N VAL A 274 -50.53 15.07 18.67
CA VAL A 274 -51.99 14.99 18.77
C VAL A 274 -52.56 16.40 18.90
N LYS A 275 -53.02 16.97 17.78
CA LYS A 275 -53.69 18.28 17.75
C LYS A 275 -55.16 18.15 18.13
N LYS A 276 -55.61 18.91 19.13
CA LYS A 276 -57.03 19.15 19.41
C LYS A 276 -57.23 20.66 19.61
N GLU A 277 -58.45 21.15 19.41
CA GLU A 277 -58.82 22.58 19.40
C GLU A 277 -58.55 23.37 20.71
N SER A 278 -57.75 22.86 21.67
CA SER A 278 -57.34 23.61 22.86
C SER A 278 -55.83 23.51 23.15
N ILE A 279 -55.30 24.62 23.67
CA ILE A 279 -53.94 25.20 23.68
C ILE A 279 -52.74 24.32 24.13
N ILE A 280 -52.90 23.02 24.44
CA ILE A 280 -51.79 22.17 24.94
C ILE A 280 -51.63 20.91 24.09
N ASP A 281 -50.58 20.89 23.27
CA ASP A 281 -50.16 19.73 22.48
C ASP A 281 -49.39 18.72 23.34
N LYS A 282 -49.74 17.43 23.22
CA LYS A 282 -48.92 16.33 23.77
C LYS A 282 -48.10 15.71 22.65
N LYS A 283 -46.78 15.71 22.82
CA LYS A 283 -45.82 15.12 21.89
C LYS A 283 -45.32 13.78 22.43
N PHE A 284 -45.26 12.79 21.55
CA PHE A 284 -44.63 11.50 21.83
C PHE A 284 -43.41 11.35 20.92
N ASP A 285 -42.22 11.20 21.51
CA ASP A 285 -40.98 10.93 20.76
C ASP A 285 -40.92 9.44 20.44
N LEU A 286 -41.20 9.09 19.17
CA LEU A 286 -40.92 7.76 18.66
C LEU A 286 -39.60 7.80 17.90
N SER A 287 -38.50 7.64 18.62
CA SER A 287 -37.18 7.54 18.03
C SER A 287 -36.68 6.09 17.91
N THR A 288 -35.84 5.85 16.91
CA THR A 288 -35.07 4.61 16.74
C THR A 288 -33.65 4.88 16.27
N ASP A 289 -32.70 4.05 16.69
CA ASP A 289 -31.31 4.14 16.26
C ASP A 289 -31.04 3.13 15.13
N VAL A 290 -30.67 3.60 13.96
CA VAL A 290 -30.24 2.78 12.82
C VAL A 290 -28.78 2.38 13.00
N THR A 291 -28.51 1.09 12.85
CA THR A 291 -27.17 0.52 12.92
C THR A 291 -26.56 0.51 11.52
N ILE A 292 -25.37 1.10 11.41
CA ILE A 292 -24.52 1.01 10.23
C ILE A 292 -23.25 0.27 10.64
N ILE A 293 -22.97 -0.83 9.96
CA ILE A 293 -21.75 -1.63 10.17
C ILE A 293 -20.85 -1.48 8.96
N GLU A 294 -19.60 -1.12 9.22
CA GLU A 294 -18.54 -1.03 8.25
C GLU A 294 -17.50 -2.10 8.58
N HIS A 295 -17.06 -2.89 7.60
CA HIS A 295 -16.00 -3.88 7.78
C HIS A 295 -14.88 -3.63 6.79
N ILE A 296 -13.67 -3.47 7.33
CA ILE A 296 -12.45 -3.23 6.55
C ILE A 296 -11.53 -4.43 6.73
N PHE A 297 -11.15 -5.07 5.62
CA PHE A 297 -10.16 -6.14 5.64
C PHE A 297 -9.27 -6.10 4.40
N GLU A 298 -8.14 -6.77 4.50
CA GLU A 298 -7.13 -6.76 3.46
C GLU A 298 -6.83 -8.17 2.96
N THR A 299 -6.58 -8.25 1.66
CA THR A 299 -5.97 -9.41 1.00
C THR A 299 -4.55 -9.05 0.58
N LYS A 300 -3.88 -9.94 -0.15
CA LYS A 300 -2.52 -9.69 -0.68
C LYS A 300 -2.46 -8.41 -1.51
N ASN A 301 -3.48 -8.14 -2.33
CA ASN A 301 -3.45 -7.04 -3.31
C ASN A 301 -4.59 -6.03 -3.18
N THR A 302 -5.58 -6.29 -2.31
CA THR A 302 -6.82 -5.49 -2.26
C THR A 302 -7.24 -5.20 -0.82
N ILE A 303 -7.66 -3.97 -0.56
CA ILE A 303 -8.36 -3.54 0.65
C ILE A 303 -9.86 -3.49 0.32
N TYR A 304 -10.66 -4.23 1.09
CA TYR A 304 -12.11 -4.25 0.95
C TYR A 304 -12.74 -3.40 2.05
N TYR A 305 -13.69 -2.56 1.66
CA TYR A 305 -14.52 -1.76 2.54
C TYR A 305 -15.98 -2.11 2.29
N ILE A 306 -16.61 -2.81 3.24
CA ILE A 306 -17.99 -3.29 3.11
C ILE A 306 -18.87 -2.54 4.08
N ILE A 307 -19.99 -2.01 3.60
CA ILE A 307 -21.00 -1.35 4.43
C ILE A 307 -22.32 -2.13 4.37
N CYS A 308 -23.00 -2.27 5.50
CA CYS A 308 -24.38 -2.72 5.58
C CYS A 308 -25.11 -1.96 6.71
N GLN A 309 -26.43 -1.81 6.60
CA GLN A 309 -27.24 -1.08 7.58
C GLN A 309 -28.63 -1.70 7.75
N ASP A 310 -29.34 -1.35 8.82
CA ASP A 310 -30.69 -1.83 9.14
C ASP A 310 -31.81 -0.79 8.90
N LEU A 311 -31.52 0.24 8.08
CA LEU A 311 -32.34 1.42 7.88
C LEU A 311 -33.79 1.10 7.47
N SER A 312 -33.97 0.43 6.33
CA SER A 312 -35.31 0.16 5.77
C SER A 312 -36.14 -0.71 6.71
N PHE A 313 -35.51 -1.67 7.38
CA PHE A 313 -36.17 -2.53 8.36
C PHE A 313 -36.68 -1.71 9.55
N LYS A 314 -35.82 -0.88 10.17
CA LYS A 314 -36.20 -0.06 11.32
C LYS A 314 -37.22 1.02 10.98
N LEU A 315 -37.12 1.66 9.81
CA LEU A 315 -38.10 2.65 9.39
C LEU A 315 -39.49 2.05 9.16
N ASN A 316 -39.57 0.88 8.50
CA ASN A 316 -40.86 0.19 8.31
C ASN A 316 -41.48 -0.23 9.66
N LEU A 317 -40.65 -0.71 10.58
CA LEU A 317 -41.10 -1.10 11.91
C LEU A 317 -41.58 0.11 12.74
N LEU A 318 -40.86 1.24 12.63
CA LEU A 318 -41.23 2.50 13.26
C LEU A 318 -42.55 3.05 12.71
N ASP A 319 -42.75 3.04 11.39
CA ASP A 319 -43.98 3.52 10.75
C ASP A 319 -45.21 2.67 11.12
N ASN A 320 -45.04 1.35 11.16
CA ASN A 320 -46.10 0.44 11.61
C ASN A 320 -46.44 0.68 13.09
N TYR A 321 -45.43 0.78 13.95
CA TYR A 321 -45.64 1.09 15.37
C TYR A 321 -46.31 2.45 15.58
N HIS A 322 -45.85 3.48 14.86
CA HIS A 322 -46.44 4.82 14.85
C HIS A 322 -47.93 4.78 14.48
N THR A 323 -48.28 4.06 13.41
CA THR A 323 -49.67 3.90 12.95
C THR A 323 -50.54 3.20 14.00
N GLN A 324 -50.06 2.09 14.58
CA GLN A 324 -50.78 1.37 15.63
C GLN A 324 -51.00 2.24 16.86
N TYR A 325 -49.97 2.96 17.29
CA TYR A 325 -50.02 3.82 18.47
C TYR A 325 -50.98 5.00 18.25
N LEU A 326 -50.95 5.64 17.08
CA LEU A 326 -51.91 6.69 16.71
C LEU A 326 -53.36 6.19 16.71
N ASN A 327 -53.60 4.99 16.18
CA ASN A 327 -54.94 4.40 16.18
C ASN A 327 -55.42 4.10 17.60
N TRP A 328 -54.53 3.60 18.47
CA TRP A 328 -54.84 3.43 19.88
C TRP A 328 -55.17 4.76 20.57
N LEU A 329 -54.38 5.82 20.37
CA LEU A 329 -54.69 7.15 20.92
C LEU A 329 -56.08 7.64 20.47
N LYS A 330 -56.43 7.47 19.19
CA LYS A 330 -57.74 7.86 18.65
C LYS A 330 -58.91 7.04 19.22
N GLN A 331 -58.68 5.78 19.60
CA GLN A 331 -59.74 4.89 20.10
C GLN A 331 -60.07 5.11 21.58
N CYS A 332 -59.13 5.67 22.37
CA CYS A 332 -59.29 5.82 23.81
C CYS A 332 -60.63 6.48 24.19
N TYR A 333 -61.35 5.87 25.14
CA TYR A 333 -62.59 6.44 25.68
C TYR A 333 -62.38 7.86 26.21
N ILE A 334 -61.29 8.07 26.95
CA ILE A 334 -60.87 9.36 27.47
C ILE A 334 -59.64 9.82 26.68
N GLN A 335 -59.74 11.03 26.14
CA GLN A 335 -58.70 11.67 25.34
C GLN A 335 -57.95 12.69 26.19
N TYR A 336 -56.66 12.86 25.92
CA TYR A 336 -55.84 13.86 26.57
C TYR A 336 -56.45 15.26 26.45
N ASN A 337 -56.41 16.00 27.56
CA ASN A 337 -56.93 17.35 27.70
C ASN A 337 -58.45 17.47 27.38
N GLY A 338 -59.18 16.36 27.35
CA GLY A 338 -60.63 16.35 27.15
C GLY A 338 -61.39 16.66 28.44
N TYR A 339 -62.41 17.53 28.34
CA TYR A 339 -63.41 17.68 29.39
C TYR A 339 -64.53 16.67 29.17
N TYR A 340 -64.89 15.95 30.22
CA TYR A 340 -65.94 14.93 30.18
C TYR A 340 -66.87 15.13 31.35
N THR A 341 -68.17 15.10 31.07
CA THR A 341 -69.19 14.97 32.10
C THR A 341 -69.21 13.55 32.64
N VAL A 342 -69.71 13.39 33.87
CA VAL A 342 -69.89 12.08 34.51
C VAL A 342 -70.68 11.13 33.62
N ASN A 343 -71.75 11.62 32.98
CA ASN A 343 -72.59 10.80 32.10
C ASN A 343 -71.86 10.36 30.83
N GLU A 344 -70.98 11.19 30.26
CA GLU A 344 -70.15 10.80 29.10
C GLU A 344 -69.14 9.72 29.46
N VAL A 345 -68.48 9.85 30.62
CA VAL A 345 -67.55 8.82 31.12
C VAL A 345 -68.28 7.50 31.32
N ARG A 346 -69.45 7.53 31.99
CA ARG A 346 -70.31 6.36 32.21
C ARG A 346 -70.77 5.72 30.89
N SER A 347 -71.23 6.52 29.94
CA SER A 347 -71.73 6.04 28.65
C SER A 347 -70.62 5.41 27.80
N LYS A 348 -69.38 5.91 27.90
CA LYS A 348 -68.25 5.41 27.14
C LYS A 348 -67.69 4.11 27.75
N ILE A 349 -67.49 4.07 29.07
CA ILE A 349 -66.82 2.93 29.73
C ILE A 349 -67.81 1.80 30.08
N GLY A 350 -69.04 2.13 30.46
CA GLY A 350 -70.13 1.18 30.74
C GLY A 350 -70.32 0.82 32.22
N ARG A 351 -71.21 -0.14 32.50
CA ARG A 351 -71.64 -0.56 33.84
C ARG A 351 -70.97 -1.86 34.29
N SER A 352 -69.64 -1.87 34.31
CA SER A 352 -68.87 -3.02 34.79
C SER A 352 -67.51 -2.55 35.28
N ASN A 353 -66.95 -3.25 36.27
CA ASN A 353 -65.56 -3.03 36.68
C ASN A 353 -64.61 -3.32 35.52
N LYS A 354 -63.63 -2.45 35.27
CA LYS A 354 -62.66 -2.59 34.18
C LYS A 354 -61.30 -2.06 34.58
N THR A 355 -60.25 -2.67 34.05
CA THR A 355 -58.92 -2.06 34.02
C THR A 355 -58.86 -1.10 32.84
N LEU A 356 -58.35 0.10 33.10
CA LEU A 356 -58.02 1.09 32.09
C LEU A 356 -56.50 1.22 32.00
N TYR A 357 -56.00 1.59 30.83
CA TYR A 357 -54.58 1.79 30.54
C TYR A 357 -54.35 3.22 30.06
N ASP A 358 -53.31 3.85 30.60
CA ASP A 358 -52.82 5.14 30.11
C ASP A 358 -51.84 4.99 28.93
N GLU A 359 -51.46 6.12 28.33
CA GLU A 359 -50.50 6.15 27.23
C GLU A 359 -49.10 5.59 27.56
N ASN A 360 -48.75 5.47 28.84
CA ASN A 360 -47.49 4.90 29.30
C ASN A 360 -47.62 3.40 29.63
N GLY A 361 -48.83 2.84 29.51
CA GLY A 361 -49.14 1.46 29.88
C GLY A 361 -49.38 1.26 31.39
N ASN A 362 -49.51 2.34 32.17
CA ASN A 362 -49.92 2.24 33.57
C ASN A 362 -51.40 1.84 33.66
N THR A 363 -51.74 1.10 34.71
CA THR A 363 -53.10 0.62 34.93
C THR A 363 -53.85 1.51 35.91
N HIS A 364 -55.11 1.81 35.57
CA HIS A 364 -56.09 2.48 36.42
C HIS A 364 -57.29 1.56 36.61
N TYR A 365 -57.96 1.61 37.76
CA TYR A 365 -59.10 0.74 38.05
C TYR A 365 -60.42 1.51 38.03
N TYR A 366 -61.28 1.17 37.06
CA TYR A 366 -62.65 1.68 36.99
C TYR A 366 -63.58 0.75 37.78
N THR A 367 -64.18 1.29 38.83
CA THR A 367 -65.13 0.57 39.69
C THR A 367 -66.54 1.08 39.40
N TYR A 368 -67.47 0.15 39.18
CA TYR A 368 -68.90 0.36 39.17
C TYR A 368 -69.53 -0.39 40.35
N GLN A 369 -70.36 0.31 41.13
CA GLN A 369 -71.17 -0.28 42.18
C GLN A 369 -72.62 0.11 41.95
N GLU A 370 -73.47 -0.88 41.74
CA GLU A 370 -74.91 -0.68 41.66
C GLU A 370 -75.45 -0.22 43.02
N GLY A 371 -76.20 0.87 43.02
CA GLY A 371 -76.75 1.45 44.24
C GLY A 371 -78.27 1.36 44.28
N TRP A 372 -78.84 1.43 45.48
CA TRP A 372 -80.29 1.33 45.66
C TRP A 372 -81.06 2.55 45.08
N ILE A 373 -80.43 3.73 45.07
CA ILE A 373 -81.02 4.97 44.54
C ILE A 373 -80.11 5.59 43.46
N TYR A 374 -78.79 5.57 43.70
CA TYR A 374 -77.80 6.06 42.76
C TYR A 374 -76.64 5.07 42.69
N ASP A 375 -76.30 4.68 41.48
CA ASP A 375 -75.08 3.94 41.17
C ASP A 375 -73.83 4.81 41.44
N ASN A 376 -72.72 4.16 41.79
CA ASN A 376 -71.43 4.81 42.07
C ASN A 376 -70.37 4.34 41.05
N TRP A 377 -69.59 5.29 40.54
CA TRP A 377 -68.51 5.04 39.60
C TRP A 377 -67.23 5.75 40.02
N GLN A 378 -66.12 5.02 40.05
CA GLN A 378 -64.83 5.53 40.53
C GLN A 378 -63.72 5.15 39.56
N ILE A 379 -62.72 6.01 39.41
CA ILE A 379 -61.43 5.68 38.80
C ILE A 379 -60.37 5.83 39.89
N ASP A 380 -59.65 4.75 40.19
CA ASP A 380 -58.63 4.69 41.27
C ASP A 380 -59.18 5.10 42.65
N GLY A 381 -60.41 4.68 42.94
CA GLY A 381 -61.11 5.01 44.20
C GLY A 381 -61.61 6.46 44.29
N VAL A 382 -61.38 7.28 43.25
CA VAL A 382 -61.90 8.65 43.16
C VAL A 382 -63.19 8.65 42.36
N GLU A 383 -64.26 9.19 42.94
CA GLU A 383 -65.55 9.32 42.26
C GLU A 383 -65.42 10.06 40.92
N CYS A 384 -66.11 9.54 39.91
CA CYS A 384 -66.20 10.19 38.61
C CYS A 384 -67.02 11.46 38.76
N VAL A 385 -66.34 12.61 38.62
CA VAL A 385 -66.92 13.96 38.60
C VAL A 385 -66.63 14.63 37.25
N ASP A 386 -67.43 15.65 36.89
CA ASP A 386 -67.19 16.44 35.69
C ASP A 386 -65.79 17.08 35.77
N LYS A 387 -64.86 16.65 34.91
CA LYS A 387 -63.48 17.13 34.96
C LYS A 387 -62.77 17.02 33.62
N ARG A 388 -61.64 17.72 33.55
CA ARG A 388 -60.66 17.59 32.49
C ARG A 388 -59.67 16.48 32.82
N TYR A 389 -59.40 15.61 31.85
CA TYR A 389 -58.44 14.52 31.97
C TYR A 389 -57.15 14.89 31.27
N TYR A 390 -56.01 14.62 31.89
CA TYR A 390 -54.67 14.92 31.37
C TYR A 390 -53.90 13.65 30.96
N GLN A 391 -54.63 12.58 30.67
CA GLN A 391 -54.11 11.30 30.21
C GLN A 391 -55.12 10.68 29.23
N PHE A 392 -54.64 9.81 28.36
CA PHE A 392 -55.50 8.93 27.58
C PHE A 392 -55.94 7.76 28.47
N LEU A 393 -57.17 7.27 28.32
CA LEU A 393 -57.61 6.04 29.01
C LEU A 393 -58.42 5.16 28.06
N ASP A 394 -57.99 3.92 27.94
CA ASP A 394 -58.71 2.87 27.21
C ASP A 394 -58.76 1.55 27.99
N THR A 395 -59.67 0.65 27.63
CA THR A 395 -59.72 -0.70 28.23
C THR A 395 -58.70 -1.67 27.64
N THR A 396 -58.04 -1.28 26.56
CA THR A 396 -56.94 -2.03 25.93
C THR A 396 -55.60 -1.33 26.21
N PRO A 397 -54.51 -2.07 26.46
CA PRO A 397 -53.19 -1.47 26.66
C PRO A 397 -52.67 -0.85 25.35
N PRO A 398 -51.80 0.19 25.42
CA PRO A 398 -51.15 0.72 24.24
C PRO A 398 -50.29 -0.35 23.54
N PRO A 399 -50.10 -0.27 22.21
CA PRO A 399 -49.20 -1.15 21.49
C PRO A 399 -47.81 -1.15 22.12
N LYS A 400 -47.18 -2.33 22.22
CA LYS A 400 -45.82 -2.44 22.76
C LYS A 400 -44.81 -2.02 21.69
N LYS A 401 -43.87 -1.15 22.07
CA LYS A 401 -42.73 -0.80 21.20
C LYS A 401 -41.94 -2.07 20.85
N PRO A 402 -41.73 -2.38 19.56
CA PRO A 402 -40.89 -3.49 19.13
C PRO A 402 -39.48 -3.39 19.73
N LYS A 403 -38.88 -4.54 20.08
CA LYS A 403 -37.57 -4.58 20.75
C LYS A 403 -36.46 -4.06 19.86
N GLU A 404 -36.63 -4.22 18.55
CA GLU A 404 -35.71 -3.86 17.49
C GLU A 404 -35.65 -2.34 17.26
N LEU A 405 -36.64 -1.60 17.77
CA LEU A 405 -36.67 -0.13 17.76
C LEU A 405 -36.00 0.50 19.00
N ASN A 406 -35.53 -0.30 19.96
CA ASN A 406 -34.90 0.17 21.20
C ASN A 406 -33.43 0.51 21.03
#